data_AF-A0AAD9QL05-F1
#
_entry.id   AF-A0AAD9QL05-F1
#
_cell.length_a   1.000
_cell.length_b   1.000
_cell.length_c   1.000
_cell.angle_alpha   90.00
_cell.angle_beta   90.00
_cell.angle_gamma   90.00
#
_symmetry.space_group_name_H-M   'P 1'
#
loop_
_entity.id
_entity.type
_entity.pdbx_description
1 polymer ?
#
loop_
_entity_poly.entity_id
_entity_poly.type
_entity_poly.pdbx_seq_one_letter_code
_entity_poly.pdbx_strand_id
1 'polypeptide(L)' 'MNVLWFIIWLLVLWFLAWPVGFFCAGWYVCLSPFEACVEAIKGLTEILMKGVMLPLEVAKHMVEGKAGW' A
#
# COMPACT_ATOMS: atom_id res chain seq x y z
N MET A 1 0.74 -17.99 16.70
CA MET A 1 0.53 -16.53 16.66
C MET A 1 1.60 -15.87 17.52
N ASN A 2 2.74 -15.46 16.95
CA ASN A 2 3.74 -14.71 17.70
C ASN A 2 3.25 -13.26 17.82
N VAL A 3 2.64 -12.92 18.96
CA VAL A 3 2.12 -11.57 19.26
C VAL A 3 3.17 -10.48 19.02
N LEU A 4 4.45 -10.80 19.22
CA LEU A 4 5.59 -9.93 18.93
C LEU A 4 5.66 -9.53 17.45
N TRP A 5 5.41 -10.45 16.52
CA TRP A 5 5.41 -10.18 15.09
C TRP A 5 4.17 -9.38 14.67
N PHE A 6 3.02 -9.63 15.29
CA PHE A 6 1.82 -8.82 15.06
C PHE A 6 2.06 -7.35 15.40
N ILE A 7 2.69 -7.07 16.55
CA ILE A 7 3.03 -5.71 17.00
C ILE A 7 4.01 -5.02 16.04
N ILE A 8 5.02 -5.74 15.53
CA ILE A 8 5.99 -5.21 14.57
C ILE A 8 5.29 -4.82 13.26
N TRP A 9 4.45 -5.70 12.70
CA TRP A 9 3.69 -5.39 11.49
C TRP A 9 2.72 -4.23 11.69
N LEU A 10 2.10 -4.09 12.87
CA LEU A 10 1.21 -2.97 13.19
C LEU A 10 1.97 -1.63 13.24
N LEU A 11 3.18 -1.62 13.82
CA LEU A 11 4.06 -0.44 13.80
C LEU A 11 4.46 -0.06 12.36
N VAL A 12 4.81 -1.03 11.53
CA VAL A 12 5.14 -0.81 10.10
C VAL A 12 3.91 -0.28 9.34
N LEU A 13 2.73 -0.82 9.62
CA LEU A 13 1.48 -0.35 9.01
C LEU A 13 1.24 1.12 9.36
N TRP A 14 1.35 1.48 10.65
CA TRP A 14 1.06 2.83 11.13
C TRP A 14 2.10 3.87 10.67
N PHE A 15 3.39 3.57 10.78
CA PHE A 15 4.46 4.53 10.48
C PHE A 15 4.87 4.59 9.00
N LEU A 16 4.67 3.51 8.24
CA LEU A 16 5.18 3.41 6.88
C LEU A 16 4.03 3.23 5.88
N ALA A 17 3.21 2.20 6.04
CA ALA A 17 2.22 1.85 5.03
C ALA A 17 1.07 2.87 4.97
N TRP A 18 0.68 3.44 6.11
CA TRP A 18 -0.36 4.46 6.17
C TRP A 18 0.04 5.76 5.47
N PRO A 19 1.16 6.44 5.81
CA PRO A 19 1.53 7.67 5.11
C PRO A 19 1.83 7.45 3.63
N VAL A 20 2.48 6.34 3.26
CA VAL A 20 2.76 6.00 1.87
C VAL A 20 1.46 5.74 1.10
N GLY A 21 0.53 4.96 1.67
CA GLY A 21 -0.77 4.71 1.05
C GLY A 21 -1.58 5.98 0.86
N PHE A 22 -1.56 6.88 1.85
CA PHE A 22 -2.27 8.17 1.78
C PHE A 22 -1.69 9.10 0.70
N PHE A 23 -0.36 9.17 0.62
CA PHE A 23 0.34 9.97 -0.39
C PHE A 23 0.09 9.43 -1.80
N CYS A 24 0.17 8.11 -1.97
CA CYS A 24 -0.11 7.44 -3.24
C CYS A 24 -1.58 7.60 -3.67
N ALA A 25 -2.53 7.53 -2.74
CA ALA A 25 -3.95 7.69 -3.05
C ALA A 25 -4.27 9.09 -3.58
N GLY A 26 -3.67 10.13 -2.99
CA GLY A 26 -3.82 11.51 -3.48
C GLY A 26 -3.32 11.67 -4.92
N TRP A 27 -2.12 11.18 -5.21
CA TRP A 27 -1.58 11.22 -6.57
C TRP A 27 -2.41 10.38 -7.56
N TYR A 28 -3.04 9.29 -7.09
CA TYR A 28 -3.77 8.35 -7.94
C TYR A 28 -5.05 9.00 -8.44
N VAL A 29 -5.77 9.67 -7.55
CA VAL A 29 -6.99 10.41 -7.90
C VAL A 29 -6.68 11.55 -8.88
N CYS A 30 -5.56 12.26 -8.70
CA CYS A 30 -5.16 13.32 -9.64
C CYS A 30 -4.76 12.78 -11.03
N LEU A 31 -4.16 11.59 -11.10
CA LEU A 31 -3.69 10.97 -12.35
C LEU A 31 -4.77 10.12 -13.06
N SER A 32 -5.81 9.68 -12.33
CA SER A 32 -6.93 8.90 -12.86
C SER A 32 -7.57 9.47 -14.14
N PRO A 33 -7.88 10.78 -14.26
CA PRO A 33 -8.43 11.32 -15.51
C PRO A 33 -7.43 11.30 -16.67
N PHE A 34 -6.12 11.39 -16.39
CA PHE A 34 -5.08 11.34 -17.41
C PHE A 34 -4.81 9.91 -17.91
N GLU A 35 -4.96 8.90 -17.05
CA GLU A 35 -4.91 7.50 -17.44
C GLU A 35 -5.97 7.16 -18.50
N ALA A 36 -7.18 7.70 -18.37
CA ALA A 36 -8.26 7.46 -19.33
C ALA A 36 -7.96 7.99 -20.74
N CYS A 37 -7.05 8.96 -20.86
CA CYS A 37 -6.66 9.57 -22.14
C CYS A 37 -5.29 9.11 -22.65
N VAL A 38 -4.40 8.62 -21.79
CA VAL A 38 -3.01 8.29 -22.12
C VAL A 38 -2.59 6.96 -21.50
N GLU A 39 -2.49 5.90 -22.31
CA GLU A 39 -2.07 4.57 -21.86
C GLU A 39 -0.65 4.53 -21.26
N ALA A 40 0.22 5.48 -21.59
CA ALA A 40 1.55 5.57 -20.98
C ALA A 40 1.51 5.90 -19.47
N ILE A 41 0.44 6.54 -18.99
CA ILE A 41 0.27 6.87 -17.57
C ILE A 41 -0.23 5.67 -16.78
N LYS A 42 -0.83 4.67 -17.44
CA LYS A 42 -1.36 3.45 -16.84
C LYS A 42 -0.32 2.73 -15.98
N GLY A 43 0.93 2.66 -16.44
CA GLY A 43 2.03 2.07 -15.66
C GLY A 43 2.35 2.85 -14.37
N LEU A 44 2.22 4.17 -14.39
CA LEU A 44 2.39 5.01 -13.21
C LEU A 44 1.21 4.80 -12.24
N THR A 45 -0.02 4.77 -12.75
CA THR A 45 -1.23 4.57 -11.94
C THR A 45 -1.26 3.18 -11.30
N GLU A 46 -0.77 2.13 -11.98
CA GLU A 46 -0.62 0.78 -11.41
C GLU A 46 0.40 0.71 -10.27
N ILE A 47 1.57 1.34 -10.43
CA ILE A 47 2.59 1.42 -9.36
C ILE A 47 2.00 2.13 -8.14
N LEU A 48 1.25 3.19 -8.39
CA LEU A 48 0.64 3.98 -7.36
C LEU A 48 -0.50 3.24 -6.66
N MET A 49 -1.29 2.47 -7.40
CA MET A 49 -2.32 1.58 -6.87
C MET A 49 -1.72 0.49 -5.98
N LYS A 50 -0.57 -0.09 -6.40
CA LYS A 50 0.23 -0.98 -5.53
C LYS A 50 0.67 -0.27 -4.24
N GLY A 51 1.10 0.99 -4.34
CA GLY A 51 1.41 1.83 -3.18
C GLY A 51 0.23 2.07 -2.23
N VAL A 52 -0.99 2.24 -2.77
CA VAL A 52 -2.23 2.37 -1.99
C VAL A 52 -2.63 1.04 -1.33
N MET A 53 -2.36 -0.10 -1.99
CA MET A 53 -2.66 -1.42 -1.47
C MET A 53 -1.62 -1.95 -0.47
N LEU A 54 -0.45 -1.33 -0.39
CA LEU A 54 0.63 -1.66 0.54
C LEU A 54 0.16 -1.78 2.01
N PRO A 55 -0.62 -0.86 2.59
CA PRO A 55 -1.19 -1.02 3.93
C PRO A 55 -2.13 -2.23 4.06
N LEU A 56 -2.88 -2.57 3.01
CA LEU A 56 -3.73 -3.76 3.00
C LEU A 56 -2.88 -5.03 2.97
N GLU A 57 -1.80 -5.05 2.19
CA GLU A 57 -0.87 -6.18 2.08
C GLU A 57 -0.16 -6.42 3.42
N VAL A 58 0.33 -5.35 4.05
CA VAL A 58 0.91 -5.34 5.40
C VAL A 58 -0.11 -5.85 6.44
N ALA A 59 -1.38 -5.43 6.35
CA ALA A 59 -2.44 -5.92 7.22
C ALA A 59 -2.73 -7.42 7.03
N LYS A 60 -2.67 -7.92 5.78
CA LYS A 60 -2.83 -9.36 5.50
C LYS A 60 -1.69 -10.16 6.09
N HIS A 61 -0.44 -9.72 5.91
CA HIS A 61 0.73 -10.35 6.54
C HIS A 61 0.64 -10.37 8.08
N MET A 62 0.08 -9.31 8.66
CA MET A 62 -0.19 -9.21 10.10
C MET A 62 -1.24 -10.25 10.56
N VAL A 63 -2.32 -10.46 9.81
CA VAL A 63 -3.41 -11.41 10.16
C VAL A 63 -3.02 -12.86 9.88
N GLU A 64 -2.26 -13.13 8.82
CA GLU A 64 -1.72 -14.45 8.52
C GLU A 64 -0.62 -14.87 9.51
N GLY A 65 -0.08 -13.93 10.31
CA GLY A 65 0.94 -14.22 11.30
C GLY A 65 2.25 -14.74 10.69
N LYS A 66 2.56 -14.35 9.45
CA LYS A 66 3.81 -14.74 8.78
C LYS A 66 5.00 -14.17 9.53
N ALA A 67 5.92 -15.06 9.92
CA ALA A 67 7.15 -14.73 10.63
C ALA A 67 8.32 -14.34 9.72
N GLY A 68 8.08 -14.14 8.42
CA GLY A 68 9.07 -13.79 7.39
C GLY A 68 8.43 -13.13 6.17
N TRP A 69 9.29 -12.49 5.36
CA TRP A 69 8.94 -11.76 4.13
C TRP A 69 8.25 -12.67 3.10
#